data_AF-A0A5R8KJX3-F1
#
_entry.id   AF-A0A5R8KJX3-F1
#
_cell.length_a   1.000
_cell.length_b   1.000
_cell.length_c   1.000
_cell.angle_alpha   90.00
_cell.angle_beta   90.00
_cell.angle_gamma   90.00
#
_symmetry.space_group_name_H-M   'P 1'
#
loop_
_entity.id
_entity.type
_entity.pdbx_description
1 polymer ?
#
loop_
_entity_poly.entity_id
_entity_poly.type
_entity_poly.pdbx_seq_one_letter_code
_entity_poly.pdbx_strand_id
1 'polypeptide(L)'
;MNQHPDTATISMPQDDWTKLRRIKNAARISIGFVWIWEGLVPKILFPSTLQIQMVERSGWWWHTPEATLHWLGIAMILAGLAIISGILERLAVAVATLAVLVLMVLVIGNHPEALHDPFGGLAKDACLFVCAALVWWWPRRPHVLVG
;
A
#
# COMPACT_ATOMS: atom_id res chain seq x y z
N MET A 1 17.67 -19.80 42.03
CA MET A 1 17.35 -18.39 41.74
C MET A 1 17.25 -18.24 40.23
N ASN A 2 16.10 -18.61 39.64
CA ASN A 2 15.88 -18.54 38.19
C ASN A 2 14.61 -17.71 37.97
N GLN A 3 14.78 -16.41 37.71
CA GLN A 3 13.70 -15.54 37.25
C GLN A 3 13.43 -15.90 35.79
N HIS A 4 12.36 -16.63 35.54
CA HIS A 4 11.77 -16.72 34.21
C HIS A 4 11.18 -15.33 33.92
N PRO A 5 11.53 -14.65 32.82
CA PRO A 5 10.92 -13.36 32.51
C PRO A 5 9.45 -13.61 32.24
N ASP A 6 8.60 -13.18 33.18
CA ASP A 6 7.15 -13.16 33.02
C ASP A 6 6.85 -12.43 31.70
N THR A 7 6.51 -13.20 30.67
CA THR A 7 5.87 -12.68 29.47
C THR A 7 4.62 -11.98 29.95
N ALA A 8 4.70 -10.66 30.09
CA ALA A 8 3.58 -9.81 30.43
C ALA A 8 2.49 -10.04 29.37
N THR A 9 1.56 -10.95 29.67
CA THR A 9 0.32 -11.12 28.94
C THR A 9 -0.47 -9.85 29.18
N ILE A 10 -0.32 -8.88 28.28
CA ILE A 10 -1.12 -7.67 28.25
C ILE A 10 -2.57 -8.13 27.99
N SER A 11 -3.33 -8.28 29.06
CA SER A 11 -4.76 -8.60 29.02
C SER A 11 -5.50 -7.34 28.58
N MET A 12 -5.50 -7.06 27.27
CA MET A 12 -6.32 -5.97 26.73
C MET A 12 -7.80 -6.38 26.78
N PRO A 13 -8.70 -5.49 27.23
CA PRO A 13 -10.15 -5.72 27.19
C PRO A 13 -10.63 -6.18 25.80
N GLN A 14 -11.59 -7.11 25.75
CA GLN A 14 -12.19 -7.65 24.53
C GLN A 14 -12.66 -6.55 23.55
N ASP A 15 -13.12 -5.43 24.12
CA ASP A 15 -13.65 -4.26 23.43
C ASP A 15 -12.55 -3.56 22.61
N ASP A 16 -11.33 -3.52 23.15
CA ASP A 16 -10.18 -2.88 22.52
C ASP A 16 -9.66 -3.71 21.34
N TRP A 17 -9.70 -5.04 21.44
CA TRP A 17 -9.40 -5.93 20.31
C TRP A 17 -10.32 -5.72 19.11
N THR A 18 -11.61 -5.50 19.38
CA THR A 18 -12.61 -5.27 18.32
C THR A 18 -12.36 -3.91 17.65
N LYS A 19 -12.04 -2.87 18.42
CA LYS A 19 -11.67 -1.54 17.91
C LYS A 19 -10.41 -1.61 17.05
N LEU A 20 -9.36 -2.29 17.52
CA LEU A 20 -8.10 -2.45 16.79
C LEU A 20 -8.30 -3.19 15.46
N ARG A 21 -9.13 -4.23 15.45
CA ARG A 21 -9.46 -4.96 14.22
C ARG A 21 -10.23 -4.10 13.23
N ARG A 22 -11.11 -3.21 13.70
CA ARG A 22 -11.82 -2.24 12.85
C ARG A 22 -10.85 -1.22 12.25
N ILE A 23 -9.93 -0.66 13.05
CA ILE A 23 -8.92 0.29 12.57
C ILE A 23 -8.04 -0.37 11.50
N LYS A 24 -7.58 -1.60 11.75
CA LYS A 24 -6.77 -2.36 10.79
C LYS A 24 -7.53 -2.63 9.48
N ASN A 25 -8.80 -3.02 9.57
CA ASN A 25 -9.63 -3.23 8.38
C ASN A 25 -9.85 -1.91 7.60
N ALA A 26 -10.12 -0.81 8.30
CA ALA A 26 -10.30 0.51 7.70
C ALA A 26 -9.02 0.97 6.97
N ALA A 27 -7.85 0.81 7.60
CA ALA A 27 -6.56 1.10 6.99
C ALA A 27 -6.34 0.28 5.70
N ARG A 28 -6.66 -1.01 5.73
CA ARG A 28 -6.53 -1.89 4.56
C ARG A 28 -7.47 -1.51 3.42
N ILE A 29 -8.73 -1.20 3.74
CA ILE A 29 -9.71 -0.75 2.74
C ILE A 29 -9.24 0.57 2.12
N SER A 30 -8.72 1.49 2.93
CA SER A 30 -8.16 2.76 2.45
C SER A 30 -7.00 2.55 1.47
N ILE A 31 -6.01 1.71 1.82
CA ILE A 31 -4.88 1.38 0.93
C ILE A 31 -5.38 0.83 -0.41
N GLY A 32 -6.27 -0.16 -0.36
CA GLY A 32 -6.78 -0.79 -1.58
C GLY A 32 -7.60 0.16 -2.44
N PHE A 33 -8.38 1.06 -1.83
CA PHE A 33 -9.13 2.09 -2.54
C PHE A 33 -8.20 3.05 -3.28
N VAL A 34 -7.12 3.54 -2.64
CA VAL A 34 -6.13 4.41 -3.31
C VAL A 34 -5.51 3.69 -4.50
N TRP A 35 -5.16 2.41 -4.35
CA TRP A 35 -4.60 1.60 -5.45
C TRP A 35 -5.56 1.45 -6.63
N ILE A 36 -6.85 1.20 -6.37
CA ILE A 36 -7.87 1.14 -7.43
C ILE A 36 -8.04 2.49 -8.09
N TRP A 37 -8.13 3.57 -7.32
CA TRP A 37 -8.29 4.92 -7.83
C TRP A 37 -7.11 5.35 -8.70
N GLU A 38 -5.89 5.14 -8.21
CA GLU A 38 -4.65 5.43 -8.93
C GLU A 38 -4.45 4.54 -10.14
N GLY A 39 -4.97 3.32 -10.15
CA GLY A 39 -4.99 2.44 -11.32
C GLY A 39 -5.98 2.89 -12.37
N LEU A 40 -7.18 3.24 -11.95
CA LEU A 40 -8.30 3.50 -12.85
C LEU A 40 -8.27 4.93 -13.42
N VAL A 41 -8.18 5.95 -12.56
CA VAL A 41 -8.39 7.33 -12.97
C VAL A 41 -7.20 7.88 -13.77
N PRO A 42 -5.97 7.91 -13.24
CA PRO A 42 -4.87 8.55 -13.95
C PRO A 42 -4.17 7.66 -14.98
N LYS A 43 -4.35 6.33 -14.98
CA LYS A 43 -3.72 5.44 -16.00
C LYS A 43 -4.68 4.94 -17.08
N ILE A 44 -5.96 4.74 -16.77
CA ILE A 44 -6.92 4.18 -17.74
C ILE A 44 -7.85 5.27 -18.27
N LEU A 45 -8.52 6.02 -17.40
CA LEU A 45 -9.54 7.01 -17.81
C LEU A 45 -8.94 8.31 -18.33
N PHE A 46 -7.91 8.83 -17.66
CA PHE A 46 -7.28 10.11 -17.99
C PHE A 46 -5.74 10.01 -17.97
N PRO A 47 -5.14 9.20 -18.88
CA PRO A 47 -3.69 9.13 -19.00
C PRO A 47 -3.12 10.50 -19.40
N SER A 48 -2.19 11.00 -18.57
CA SER A 48 -1.48 12.26 -18.85
C SER A 48 -0.28 12.01 -19.75
N THR A 49 -0.02 12.92 -20.69
CA THR A 49 1.16 12.91 -21.57
C THR A 49 2.47 12.93 -20.78
N LEU A 50 2.48 13.54 -19.59
CA LEU A 50 3.65 13.55 -18.70
C LEU A 50 3.96 12.15 -18.17
N GLN A 51 2.95 11.33 -17.86
CA GLN A 51 3.15 9.94 -17.41
C GLN A 51 3.63 9.04 -18.55
N ILE A 52 3.13 9.28 -19.77
CA ILE A 52 3.57 8.54 -20.96
C ILE A 52 5.05 8.85 -21.24
N GLN A 53 5.46 10.12 -21.16
CA GLN A 53 6.86 10.53 -21.30
C GLN A 53 7.76 9.97 -20.20
N MET A 54 7.25 9.85 -18.96
CA MET A 54 7.97 9.17 -17.87
C MET A 54 8.24 7.71 -18.20
N VAL A 55 7.24 6.98 -18.69
CA VAL A 55 7.37 5.58 -19.08
C VAL A 55 8.33 5.44 -20.27
N GLU A 56 8.24 6.33 -21.26
CA GLU A 56 9.14 6.36 -22.41
C GLU A 56 10.60 6.58 -21.98
N ARG A 57 10.86 7.57 -21.13
CA ARG A 57 12.19 7.88 -20.58
C ARG A 57 12.74 6.78 -19.68
N SER A 58 11.88 6.03 -19.00
CA SER A 58 12.31 4.90 -18.17
C SER A 58 12.99 3.79 -18.97
N GLY A 59 12.76 3.72 -20.29
CA GLY A 59 13.24 2.65 -21.15
C GLY A 59 12.61 1.28 -20.86
N TRP A 60 11.69 1.21 -19.90
CA TRP A 60 11.05 -0.03 -19.44
C TRP A 60 9.59 -0.05 -19.85
N TRP A 61 9.37 -0.19 -21.16
CA TRP A 61 8.04 -0.26 -21.77
C TRP A 61 7.92 -1.46 -22.71
N TRP A 62 6.73 -2.04 -22.70
CA TRP A 62 6.36 -3.17 -23.54
C TRP A 62 5.50 -2.68 -24.70
N HIS A 63 5.99 -2.86 -25.93
CA HIS A 63 5.31 -2.48 -27.18
C HIS A 63 5.09 -0.98 -27.40
N THR A 64 4.37 -0.31 -26.51
CA THR A 64 4.22 1.15 -26.48
C THR A 64 4.21 1.66 -25.03
N PRO A 65 4.70 2.89 -24.78
CA PRO A 65 4.63 3.51 -23.44
C PRO A 65 3.19 3.59 -22.90
N GLU A 66 2.22 3.86 -23.77
CA GLU A 66 0.79 3.93 -23.44
C GLU A 66 0.22 2.58 -23.01
N ALA A 67 0.53 1.50 -23.73
CA ALA A 67 0.06 0.16 -23.38
C ALA A 67 0.65 -0.30 -22.04
N THR A 68 1.92 0.01 -21.78
CA THR A 68 2.58 -0.27 -20.51
C THR A 68 1.89 0.46 -19.36
N LEU A 69 1.56 1.73 -19.54
CA LEU A 69 0.82 2.53 -18.56
C LEU A 69 -0.58 1.95 -18.29
N HIS A 70 -1.25 1.47 -19.33
CA HIS A 70 -2.57 0.84 -19.22
C HIS A 70 -2.52 -0.48 -18.44
N TRP A 71 -1.55 -1.35 -18.76
CA TRP A 71 -1.31 -2.60 -18.02
C TRP A 71 -0.93 -2.36 -16.57
N LEU A 72 -0.13 -1.31 -16.29
CA LEU A 72 0.20 -0.89 -14.94
C LEU A 72 -1.07 -0.46 -14.17
N GLY A 73 -1.96 0.28 -14.83
CA GLY A 73 -3.29 0.63 -14.31
C GLY A 73 -4.09 -0.59 -13.85
N ILE A 74 -4.22 -1.58 -14.74
CA ILE A 74 -4.92 -2.85 -14.46
C ILE A 74 -4.27 -3.59 -13.29
N ALA A 75 -2.94 -3.71 -13.29
CA ALA A 75 -2.21 -4.38 -12.23
C ALA A 75 -2.46 -3.73 -10.85
N MET A 76 -2.54 -2.39 -10.78
CA MET A 76 -2.86 -1.72 -9.52
C MET A 76 -4.30 -1.91 -9.08
N ILE A 77 -5.26 -1.95 -10.01
CA ILE A 77 -6.66 -2.27 -9.65
C ILE A 77 -6.74 -3.67 -9.04
N LEU A 78 -6.11 -4.66 -9.68
CA LEU A 78 -6.08 -6.04 -9.19
C LEU A 78 -5.40 -6.15 -7.83
N ALA A 79 -4.28 -5.46 -7.63
CA ALA A 79 -3.60 -5.43 -6.35
C ALA A 79 -4.43 -4.71 -5.26
N GLY A 80 -5.11 -3.61 -5.59
CA GLY A 80 -6.03 -2.94 -4.66
C GLY A 80 -7.19 -3.84 -4.24
N LEU A 81 -7.78 -4.60 -5.16
CA LEU A 81 -8.80 -5.62 -4.87
C LEU A 81 -8.24 -6.75 -4.00
N ALA A 82 -7.02 -7.22 -4.29
CA ALA A 82 -6.35 -8.23 -3.49
C ALA A 82 -6.10 -7.75 -2.05
N ILE A 83 -5.66 -6.49 -1.86
CA ILE A 83 -5.48 -5.88 -0.54
C ILE A 83 -6.81 -5.83 0.22
N ILE A 84 -7.91 -5.39 -0.42
CA ILE A 84 -9.23 -5.32 0.22
C ILE A 84 -9.72 -6.72 0.63
N SER A 85 -9.51 -7.73 -0.22
CA SER A 85 -9.93 -9.11 0.03
C SER A 85 -9.29 -9.72 1.29
N GLY A 86 -8.12 -9.21 1.72
CA GLY A 86 -7.40 -9.71 2.89
C GLY A 86 -6.73 -11.07 2.69
N ILE A 87 -6.79 -11.64 1.48
CA ILE A 87 -6.07 -12.86 1.11
C ILE A 87 -4.57 -12.48 1.00
N LEU A 88 -3.71 -13.17 1.75
CA LEU A 88 -2.26 -12.91 1.79
C LEU A 88 -1.89 -11.46 2.18
N GLU A 89 -2.61 -10.88 3.13
CA GLU A 89 -2.51 -9.49 3.59
C GLU A 89 -1.06 -8.95 3.72
N ARG A 90 -0.12 -9.74 4.26
CA ARG A 90 1.31 -9.32 4.36
C ARG A 90 2.00 -9.22 3.02
N LEU A 91 1.72 -10.14 2.10
CA LEU A 91 2.32 -10.22 0.78
C LEU A 91 1.74 -9.13 -0.12
N ALA A 92 0.41 -8.91 -0.07
CA ALA A 92 -0.25 -7.83 -0.79
C ALA A 92 0.24 -6.45 -0.32
N VAL A 93 0.38 -6.23 0.99
CA VAL A 93 0.94 -4.99 1.52
C VAL A 93 2.43 -4.86 1.20
N ALA A 94 3.23 -5.92 1.29
CA ALA A 94 4.65 -5.85 0.95
C ALA A 94 4.88 -5.53 -0.54
N VAL A 95 4.13 -6.16 -1.44
CA VAL A 95 4.18 -5.87 -2.88
C VAL A 95 3.70 -4.43 -3.13
N ALA A 96 2.67 -3.98 -2.44
CA ALA A 96 2.19 -2.60 -2.58
C ALA A 96 3.22 -1.58 -2.10
N THR A 97 3.85 -1.82 -0.95
CA THR A 97 4.91 -0.97 -0.41
C THR A 97 6.12 -0.94 -1.35
N LEU A 98 6.54 -2.10 -1.88
CA LEU A 98 7.65 -2.20 -2.82
C LEU A 98 7.32 -1.45 -4.13
N ALA A 99 6.12 -1.63 -4.67
CA ALA A 99 5.68 -0.96 -5.88
C ALA A 99 5.63 0.56 -5.72
N VAL A 100 5.10 1.07 -4.60
CA VAL A 100 5.11 2.51 -4.30
C VAL A 100 6.55 3.03 -4.22
N LEU A 101 7.46 2.28 -3.57
CA LEU A 101 8.86 2.69 -3.44
C LEU A 101 9.59 2.73 -4.79
N VAL A 102 9.38 1.72 -5.65
CA VAL A 102 9.93 1.69 -7.02
C VAL A 102 9.38 2.83 -7.85
N LEU A 103 8.07 3.08 -7.82
CA LEU A 103 7.44 4.18 -8.54
C LEU A 103 7.94 5.54 -8.03
N MET A 104 8.12 5.70 -6.72
CA MET A 104 8.65 6.92 -6.11
C MET A 104 10.08 7.21 -6.55
N VAL A 105 10.97 6.20 -6.57
CA VAL A 105 12.34 6.35 -7.07
C VAL A 105 12.34 6.72 -8.56
N LEU A 106 11.48 6.08 -9.35
CA LEU A 106 11.38 6.34 -10.79
C LEU A 106 10.85 7.75 -11.10
N VAL A 107 9.87 8.24 -10.33
CA VAL A 107 9.31 9.58 -10.48
C VAL A 107 10.34 10.64 -10.05
N ILE A 108 10.97 10.49 -8.89
CA ILE A 108 11.99 11.44 -8.40
C ILE A 108 13.19 11.50 -9.35
N GLY A 109 13.62 10.36 -9.89
CA GLY A 109 14.75 10.27 -10.80
C GLY A 109 14.51 10.91 -12.17
N ASN A 110 13.25 10.90 -12.66
CA ASN A 110 12.93 11.41 -13.99
C ASN A 110 12.28 12.80 -14.01
N HIS A 111 11.62 13.21 -12.92
CA HIS A 111 10.91 14.50 -12.82
C HIS A 111 10.93 15.04 -11.38
N PRO A 112 12.00 15.75 -10.98
CA PRO A 112 12.12 16.30 -9.63
C PRO A 112 11.09 17.40 -9.34
N GLU A 113 10.52 18.05 -10.36
CA GLU A 113 9.39 18.97 -10.17
C GLU A 113 8.16 18.31 -9.50
N ALA A 114 8.00 16.99 -9.61
CA ALA A 114 6.92 16.25 -8.95
C ALA A 114 7.03 16.23 -7.40
N LEU A 115 8.21 16.57 -6.84
CA LEU A 115 8.40 16.69 -5.38
C LEU A 115 7.68 17.91 -4.79
N HIS A 116 7.44 18.95 -5.60
CA HIS A 116 6.87 20.22 -5.16
C HIS A 116 5.36 20.32 -5.43
N ASP A 117 4.76 19.31 -6.04
CA ASP A 117 3.34 19.32 -6.37
C ASP A 117 2.50 19.16 -5.07
N PRO A 118 1.74 20.18 -4.63
CA PRO A 118 1.01 20.16 -3.36
C PRO A 118 -0.12 19.13 -3.32
N PHE A 119 -0.56 18.64 -4.48
CA PHE A 119 -1.48 17.50 -4.62
C PHE A 119 -0.76 16.20 -5.04
N GLY A 120 0.57 16.19 -4.96
CA GLY A 120 1.45 15.16 -5.48
C GLY A 120 1.43 13.83 -4.70
N GLY A 121 2.12 12.85 -5.28
CA GLY A 121 2.12 11.47 -4.78
C GLY A 121 2.73 11.26 -3.40
N LEU A 122 3.55 12.18 -2.91
CA LEU A 122 4.30 12.00 -1.67
C LEU A 122 3.41 11.98 -0.42
N ALA A 123 2.42 12.88 -0.34
CA ALA A 123 1.52 12.94 0.81
C ALA A 123 0.64 11.69 0.90
N LYS A 124 0.14 11.20 -0.24
CA LYS A 124 -0.64 9.95 -0.30
C LYS A 124 0.23 8.74 0.03
N ASP A 125 1.46 8.68 -0.48
CA ASP A 125 2.37 7.56 -0.25
C ASP A 125 2.77 7.48 1.24
N ALA A 126 3.02 8.62 1.90
CA ALA A 126 3.28 8.68 3.33
C ALA A 126 2.13 8.10 4.17
N CYS A 127 0.87 8.44 3.83
CA CYS A 127 -0.31 7.86 4.47
C CYS A 127 -0.39 6.35 4.26
N LEU A 128 -0.07 5.87 3.06
CA LEU A 128 -0.03 4.44 2.74
C LEU A 128 1.04 3.70 3.55
N PHE A 129 2.23 4.30 3.75
CA PHE A 129 3.28 3.72 4.60
C PHE A 129 2.83 3.57 6.05
N VAL A 130 2.14 4.56 6.62
CA VAL A 130 1.60 4.47 7.99
C VAL A 130 0.53 3.39 8.09
N CYS A 131 -0.39 3.32 7.14
CA CYS A 131 -1.40 2.27 7.10
C CYS A 131 -0.79 0.87 6.92
N ALA A 132 0.26 0.74 6.10
CA ALA A 132 0.99 -0.51 5.91
C ALA A 132 1.74 -0.94 7.18
N ALA A 133 2.38 0.02 7.88
CA ALA A 133 3.05 -0.23 9.15
C ALA A 133 2.06 -0.70 10.23
N LEU A 134 0.87 -0.10 10.32
CA LEU A 134 -0.20 -0.54 11.23
C LEU A 134 -0.65 -1.99 10.94
N VAL A 135 -0.71 -2.39 9.67
CA VAL A 135 -1.07 -3.75 9.28
C VAL A 135 0.04 -4.76 9.66
N TRP A 136 1.31 -4.38 9.51
CA TRP A 136 2.49 -5.21 9.75
C TRP A 136 2.83 -5.38 11.23
N TRP A 137 2.75 -4.28 12.00
CA TRP A 137 3.19 -4.21 13.39
C TRP A 137 2.20 -4.88 14.35
N TRP A 138 0.90 -4.94 14.02
CA TRP A 138 -0.09 -5.44 14.97
C TRP A 138 -0.15 -6.99 15.03
N PRO A 139 0.09 -7.62 16.19
CA PRO A 139 0.11 -9.08 16.32
C PRO A 139 -1.24 -9.73 16.01
N ARG A 140 -1.22 -10.89 15.34
CA ARG A 140 -2.41 -11.73 15.12
C ARG A 140 -2.73 -12.52 16.40
N ARG A 141 -3.52 -11.92 17.30
CA ARG A 141 -4.08 -12.49 18.55
C ARG A 141 -3.02 -13.06 19.52
N PRO A 142 -2.98 -12.66 20.80
CA PRO A 142 -2.47 -13.57 21.82
C PRO A 142 -3.36 -14.82 21.82
N HIS A 143 -2.75 -16.00 21.93
CA HIS A 143 -3.48 -17.24 22.18
C HIS A 143 -4.35 -17.03 23.41
N VAL A 144 -5.67 -16.96 23.19
CA VAL A 144 -6.64 -17.06 24.29
C VAL A 144 -6.59 -18.51 24.72
N LEU A 145 -5.79 -18.80 25.76
CA LEU A 145 -5.90 -20.06 26.48
C LEU A 145 -7.27 -20.03 27.17
N VAL A 146 -8.24 -20.73 26.56
CA VAL A 146 -9.50 -21.05 27.19
C VAL A 146 -9.24 -22.29 28.05
N GLY A 147 -9.35 -22.13 29.38
CA GLY A 147 -9.41 -23.24 30.34
C GLY A 147 -8.05 -23.69 30.85
#